data_AF-A0A352SBB4-F1
#
_entry.id   AF-A0A352SBB4-F1
#
_cell.length_a   1.000
_cell.length_b   1.000
_cell.length_c   1.000
_cell.angle_alpha   90.00
_cell.angle_beta   90.00
_cell.angle_gamma   90.00
#
_symmetry.space_group_name_H-M   'P 1'
#
loop_
_entity.id
_entity.type
_entity.pdbx_description
1 polymer ?
#
loop_
_entity_poly.entity_id
_entity_poly.type
_entity_poly.pdbx_seq_one_letter_code
_entity_poly.pdbx_strand_id
1 'polypeptide(L)'
;EGVGNFYLDDLFLFDTLVMVPPEDTAKALLSRLSDGQALRAVHDELYSLVAYPFSTRYQNSNGWVIETVAAASARDATIRDRGQAQAWLEMAGYKPSEMEIGTLTRLGGRMFKANVAFDDHPDSLRFAGRIRTVTVESIEAFLKTQRKGWDIFEIPERR
;
A
#
# COMPACT_ATOMS: atom_id res chain seq x y z
N GLU A 1 -0.14 9.81 16.63
CA GLU A 1 -0.86 11.01 16.14
C GLU A 1 -2.22 10.57 15.61
N GLY A 2 -3.26 11.38 15.79
CA GLY A 2 -4.65 11.00 15.53
C GLY A 2 -5.16 11.49 14.16
N VAL A 3 -6.22 10.83 13.69
CA VAL A 3 -6.92 11.12 12.43
C VAL A 3 -7.27 12.62 12.28
N GLY A 4 -7.62 13.30 13.39
CA GLY A 4 -7.93 14.73 13.38
C GLY A 4 -6.77 15.64 12.95
N ASN A 5 -5.51 15.31 13.28
CA ASN A 5 -4.36 16.12 12.86
C ASN A 5 -4.04 15.93 11.37
N PHE A 6 -4.36 14.76 10.80
CA PHE A 6 -4.23 14.51 9.36
C PHE A 6 -5.20 15.37 8.52
N TYR A 7 -6.38 15.68 9.04
CA TYR A 7 -7.38 16.54 8.40
C TYR A 7 -7.18 18.05 8.65
N LEU A 8 -6.25 18.42 9.55
CA LEU A 8 -5.98 19.81 9.94
C LEU A 8 -4.68 20.37 9.36
N ASP A 9 -3.84 19.55 8.73
CA ASP A 9 -2.82 20.04 7.81
C ASP A 9 -3.53 20.57 6.55
N ASP A 10 -3.05 21.68 5.99
CA ASP A 10 -3.58 22.29 4.76
C ASP A 10 -3.44 21.33 3.57
N LEU A 11 -4.38 20.39 3.46
CA LEU A 11 -4.54 19.48 2.33
C LEU A 11 -5.03 20.30 1.14
N PHE A 12 -4.26 20.29 0.06
CA PHE A 12 -4.42 21.22 -1.06
C PHE A 12 -5.76 21.06 -1.80
N LEU A 13 -6.41 19.88 -1.81
CA LEU A 13 -7.76 19.59 -2.36
C LEU A 13 -8.28 18.27 -1.74
N PHE A 14 -9.56 18.19 -1.33
CA PHE A 14 -10.19 16.94 -0.84
C PHE A 14 -10.76 16.09 -1.98
N ASP A 15 -9.90 15.45 -2.76
CA ASP A 15 -10.32 14.42 -3.71
C ASP A 15 -10.26 13.05 -3.03
N THR A 16 -11.40 12.35 -2.93
CA THR A 16 -11.47 11.00 -2.33
C THR A 16 -11.54 9.95 -3.42
N LEU A 17 -10.55 9.06 -3.49
CA LEU A 17 -10.59 7.89 -4.36
C LEU A 17 -11.28 6.72 -3.65
N VAL A 18 -12.36 6.21 -4.23
CA VAL A 18 -13.08 5.04 -3.73
C VAL A 18 -12.81 3.84 -4.63
N MET A 19 -12.40 2.72 -4.02
CA MET A 19 -12.16 1.45 -4.70
C MET A 19 -13.10 0.38 -4.11
N VAL A 20 -14.13 0.00 -4.86
CA VAL A 20 -15.11 -0.99 -4.43
C VAL A 20 -14.72 -2.37 -4.98
N PRO A 21 -14.48 -3.37 -4.12
CA PRO A 21 -14.15 -4.72 -4.56
C PRO A 21 -15.37 -5.43 -5.16
N PRO A 22 -15.17 -6.34 -6.12
CA PRO A 22 -16.22 -7.23 -6.61
C PRO A 22 -16.72 -8.16 -5.49
N GLU A 23 -17.94 -8.66 -5.61
CA GLU A 23 -18.66 -9.37 -4.53
C GLU A 23 -17.85 -10.49 -3.86
N ASP A 24 -17.20 -11.36 -4.64
CA ASP A 24 -16.37 -12.45 -4.11
C ASP A 24 -15.22 -11.92 -3.25
N THR A 25 -14.53 -10.88 -3.73
CA THR A 25 -13.42 -10.25 -3.01
C THR A 25 -13.94 -9.51 -1.79
N ALA A 26 -15.10 -8.84 -1.87
CA ALA A 26 -15.74 -8.16 -0.75
C ALA A 26 -16.08 -9.14 0.38
N LYS A 27 -16.65 -10.31 0.07
CA LYS A 27 -16.95 -11.37 1.05
C LYS A 27 -15.69 -11.91 1.71
N ALA A 28 -14.64 -12.17 0.92
CA ALA A 28 -13.35 -12.64 1.45
C ALA A 28 -12.68 -11.59 2.34
N LEU A 29 -12.69 -10.31 1.93
CA LEU A 29 -12.20 -9.20 2.74
C LEU A 29 -12.98 -9.07 4.04
N LEU A 30 -14.31 -9.11 4.01
CA LEU A 30 -15.14 -9.03 5.21
C LEU A 30 -14.83 -10.16 6.19
N SER A 31 -14.71 -11.40 5.71
CA SER A 31 -14.32 -12.54 6.54
C SER A 31 -12.95 -12.33 7.18
N ARG A 32 -11.98 -11.81 6.42
CA ARG A 32 -10.61 -11.57 6.91
C ARG A 32 -10.55 -10.43 7.91
N LEU A 33 -11.21 -9.30 7.63
CA LEU A 33 -11.24 -8.12 8.51
C LEU A 33 -11.93 -8.43 9.85
N SER A 34 -12.83 -9.41 9.86
CA SER A 34 -13.50 -9.89 11.08
C SER A 34 -12.65 -10.88 11.89
N ASP A 35 -11.54 -11.38 11.33
CA ASP A 35 -10.61 -12.29 11.98
C ASP A 35 -9.32 -11.56 12.35
N GLY A 36 -9.16 -11.24 13.64
CA GLY A 36 -7.99 -10.53 14.14
C GLY A 36 -6.67 -11.29 14.01
N GLN A 37 -6.66 -12.62 13.89
CA GLN A 37 -5.43 -13.36 13.58
C GLN A 37 -5.06 -13.22 12.12
N ALA A 38 -6.04 -13.40 11.22
CA ALA A 38 -5.82 -13.22 9.79
C ALA A 38 -5.40 -11.77 9.44
N LEU A 39 -5.94 -10.78 10.15
CA LEU A 39 -5.56 -9.37 9.96
C LEU A 39 -4.10 -9.10 10.36
N ARG A 40 -3.66 -9.66 11.50
CA ARG A 40 -2.29 -9.51 12.01
C ARG A 40 -1.26 -10.30 11.20
N ALA A 41 -1.67 -11.37 10.52
CA ALA A 41 -0.78 -12.20 9.71
C ALA A 41 -0.03 -11.42 8.62
N VAL A 42 -0.59 -10.31 8.13
CA VAL A 42 0.04 -9.46 7.10
C VAL A 42 0.40 -8.07 7.63
N HIS A 43 0.46 -7.88 8.95
CA HIS A 43 0.81 -6.62 9.58
C HIS A 43 2.21 -6.68 10.17
N ASP A 44 2.98 -5.59 10.05
CA ASP A 44 4.26 -5.40 10.71
C ASP A 44 4.28 -4.09 11.51
N GLU A 45 4.90 -4.09 12.68
CA GLU A 45 5.02 -2.89 13.52
C GLU A 45 6.15 -1.95 13.07
N LEU A 46 7.14 -2.48 12.33
CA LEU A 46 8.26 -1.70 11.81
C LEU A 46 7.78 -0.87 10.63
N TYR A 47 7.36 0.35 10.93
CA TYR A 47 6.83 1.25 9.92
C TYR A 47 7.95 1.97 9.14
N SER A 48 7.80 2.02 7.82
CA SER A 48 8.49 3.04 7.02
C SER A 48 7.59 3.57 5.91
N LEU A 49 7.46 4.89 5.77
CA LEU A 49 6.70 5.56 4.72
C LEU A 49 7.10 5.10 3.32
N VAL A 50 8.39 4.85 3.13
CA VAL A 50 8.98 4.46 1.84
C VAL A 50 9.23 2.97 1.74
N ALA A 51 8.71 2.13 2.66
CA ALA A 51 9.00 0.69 2.72
C ALA A 51 8.98 0.00 1.34
N TYR A 52 10.01 -0.80 1.07
CA TYR A 52 10.13 -1.55 -0.18
C TYR A 52 9.05 -2.66 -0.23
N PRO A 53 8.18 -2.70 -1.27
CA PRO A 53 6.98 -3.56 -1.25
C PRO A 53 7.25 -5.06 -1.32
N PHE A 54 8.49 -5.47 -1.64
CA PHE A 54 8.90 -6.87 -1.72
C PHE A 54 10.00 -7.19 -0.70
N SER A 55 9.95 -6.49 0.43
CA SER A 55 10.70 -6.80 1.64
C SER A 55 9.74 -6.83 2.81
N THR A 56 9.93 -7.78 3.73
CA THR A 56 9.14 -7.86 4.96
C THR A 56 9.77 -7.06 6.11
N ARG A 57 10.88 -6.35 5.88
CA ARG A 57 11.61 -5.63 6.94
C ARG A 57 10.83 -4.43 7.49
N TYR A 58 10.14 -3.71 6.62
CA TYR A 58 9.26 -2.60 6.98
C TYR A 58 7.90 -2.74 6.30
N GLN A 59 6.94 -1.97 6.76
CA GLN A 59 5.63 -1.83 6.13
C GLN A 59 5.20 -0.36 6.12
N ASN A 60 4.56 0.08 5.03
CA ASN A 60 3.81 1.32 5.01
C ASN A 60 2.30 1.02 5.04
N SER A 61 1.47 2.02 5.31
CA SER A 61 0.02 1.82 5.46
C SER A 61 -0.63 1.24 4.20
N ASN A 62 -0.22 1.72 3.02
CA ASN A 62 -0.70 1.21 1.74
C ASN A 62 -0.25 -0.24 1.48
N GLY A 63 0.95 -0.60 1.94
CA GLY A 63 1.54 -1.94 1.88
C GLY A 63 0.68 -2.94 2.63
N TRP A 64 0.24 -2.59 3.83
CA TRP A 64 -0.70 -3.40 4.59
C TRP A 64 -2.05 -3.58 3.86
N VAL A 65 -2.58 -2.52 3.25
CA VAL A 65 -3.82 -2.56 2.47
C VAL A 65 -3.67 -3.54 1.30
N ILE A 66 -2.64 -3.40 0.48
CA ILE A 66 -2.47 -4.23 -0.72
C ILE A 66 -2.12 -5.68 -0.39
N GLU A 67 -1.35 -5.93 0.68
CA GLU A 67 -1.08 -7.29 1.18
C GLU A 67 -2.36 -7.96 1.73
N THR A 68 -3.25 -7.18 2.35
CA THR A 68 -4.58 -7.66 2.79
C THR A 68 -5.48 -7.99 1.61
N VAL A 69 -5.50 -7.14 0.57
CA VAL A 69 -6.22 -7.39 -0.68
C VAL A 69 -5.68 -8.62 -1.41
N ALA A 70 -4.36 -8.81 -1.45
CA ALA A 70 -3.73 -10.01 -1.99
C ALA A 70 -4.21 -11.26 -1.27
N ALA A 71 -4.19 -11.23 0.08
CA ALA A 71 -4.62 -12.34 0.91
C ALA A 71 -6.10 -12.71 0.75
N ALA A 72 -6.97 -11.74 0.47
CA ALA A 72 -8.37 -11.98 0.13
C ALA A 72 -8.61 -12.37 -1.35
N SER A 73 -7.66 -12.04 -2.23
CA SER A 73 -7.79 -12.25 -3.68
C SER A 73 -7.22 -13.58 -4.17
N ALA A 74 -6.29 -14.18 -3.42
CA ALA A 74 -5.70 -15.47 -3.74
C ALA A 74 -6.75 -16.59 -3.64
N ARG A 75 -6.95 -17.32 -4.75
CA ARG A 75 -7.90 -18.44 -4.84
C ARG A 75 -7.22 -19.80 -4.70
N ASP A 76 -5.98 -19.90 -5.20
CA ASP A 76 -5.25 -21.16 -5.30
C ASP A 76 -4.33 -21.42 -4.09
N ALA A 77 -4.24 -20.46 -3.16
CA ALA A 77 -3.41 -20.57 -1.97
C ALA A 77 -3.98 -19.72 -0.83
N THR A 78 -3.82 -20.22 0.40
CA THR A 78 -4.06 -19.44 1.61
C THR A 78 -2.80 -18.65 1.96
N ILE A 79 -2.88 -17.32 1.90
CA ILE A 79 -1.79 -16.42 2.32
C ILE A 79 -1.81 -16.28 3.84
N ARG A 80 -0.73 -16.75 4.48
CA ARG A 80 -0.58 -16.83 5.94
C ARG A 80 0.39 -15.81 6.53
N ASP A 81 1.16 -15.14 5.69
CA ASP A 81 2.16 -14.15 6.12
C ASP A 81 2.39 -13.09 5.04
N ARG A 82 3.16 -12.05 5.38
CA ARG A 82 3.55 -10.96 4.48
C ARG A 82 4.34 -11.45 3.26
N GLY A 83 5.29 -12.37 3.45
CA GLY A 83 6.12 -12.89 2.35
C GLY A 83 5.28 -13.58 1.27
N GLN A 84 4.28 -14.36 1.67
CA GLN A 84 3.33 -15.00 0.75
C GLN A 84 2.45 -13.97 0.04
N ALA A 85 2.03 -12.91 0.73
CA ALA A 85 1.27 -11.82 0.11
C ALA A 85 2.10 -11.08 -0.95
N GLN A 86 3.36 -10.76 -0.62
CA GLN A 86 4.32 -10.09 -1.51
C GLN A 86 4.63 -10.95 -2.75
N ALA A 87 4.91 -12.24 -2.56
CA ALA A 87 5.14 -13.17 -3.66
C ALA A 87 3.89 -13.30 -4.57
N TRP A 88 2.70 -13.32 -3.99
CA TRP A 88 1.46 -13.31 -4.77
C TRP A 88 1.32 -12.02 -5.58
N LEU A 89 1.62 -10.86 -4.99
CA LEU A 89 1.58 -9.57 -5.68
C LEU A 89 2.57 -9.52 -6.85
N GLU A 90 3.79 -10.04 -6.68
CA GLU A 90 4.76 -10.16 -7.78
C GLU A 90 4.23 -11.02 -8.93
N MET A 91 3.69 -12.21 -8.63
CA MET A 91 3.09 -13.10 -9.63
C MET A 91 1.86 -12.48 -10.31
N ALA A 92 1.06 -11.72 -9.56
CA ALA A 92 -0.10 -11.00 -10.06
C ALA A 92 0.28 -9.74 -10.88
N GLY A 93 1.57 -9.42 -10.99
CA GLY A 93 2.08 -8.33 -11.80
C GLY A 93 1.98 -6.95 -11.13
N TYR A 94 1.86 -6.89 -9.81
CA TYR A 94 1.87 -5.62 -9.06
C TYR A 94 3.15 -4.83 -9.34
N LYS A 95 3.00 -3.52 -9.60
CA LYS A 95 4.11 -2.59 -9.84
C LYS A 95 4.03 -1.44 -8.83
N PRO A 96 5.04 -1.27 -7.96
CA PRO A 96 5.05 -0.16 -7.03
C PRO A 96 5.41 1.15 -7.72
N SER A 97 5.07 2.27 -7.08
CA SER A 97 5.49 3.59 -7.54
C SER A 97 6.99 3.76 -7.35
N GLU A 98 7.68 4.31 -8.35
CA GLU A 98 9.10 4.63 -8.29
C GLU A 98 9.30 6.15 -8.18
N MET A 99 10.15 6.60 -7.26
CA MET A 99 10.42 8.03 -7.05
C MET A 99 11.91 8.26 -6.82
N GLU A 100 12.39 9.45 -7.19
CA GLU A 100 13.75 9.90 -6.86
C GLU A 100 13.80 10.54 -5.46
N ILE A 101 14.89 10.33 -4.72
CA ILE A 101 15.10 10.89 -3.37
C ILE A 101 15.05 12.43 -3.37
N GLY A 102 15.49 13.08 -4.47
CA GLY A 102 15.38 14.53 -4.64
C GLY A 102 13.93 15.03 -4.62
N THR A 103 13.00 14.25 -5.18
CA THR A 103 11.56 14.55 -5.18
C THR A 103 10.96 14.40 -3.78
N LEU A 104 11.36 13.39 -3.00
CA LEU A 104 10.94 13.24 -1.59
C LEU A 104 11.39 14.41 -0.72
N THR A 105 12.64 14.85 -0.90
CA THR A 105 13.19 15.97 -0.14
C THR A 105 12.39 17.26 -0.40
N ARG A 106 12.00 17.47 -1.67
CA ARG A 106 11.18 18.61 -2.12
C ARG A 106 9.73 18.55 -1.62
N LEU A 107 9.16 17.36 -1.42
CA LEU A 107 7.81 17.15 -0.86
C LEU A 107 7.75 17.27 0.68
N GLY A 108 8.83 17.71 1.35
CA GLY A 108 8.82 18.00 2.79
C GLY A 108 9.66 17.05 3.65
N GLY A 109 10.85 16.63 3.17
CA GLY A 109 11.74 15.67 3.85
C GLY A 109 12.20 16.00 5.29
N ARG A 110 11.75 17.10 5.90
CA ARG A 110 11.97 17.41 7.33
C ARG A 110 10.91 16.82 8.26
N MET A 111 9.66 16.62 7.80
CA MET A 111 8.55 16.09 8.62
C MET A 111 8.59 14.55 8.76
N PHE A 112 9.33 13.84 7.88
CA PHE A 112 9.23 12.38 7.75
C PHE A 112 10.44 11.58 8.24
N LYS A 113 11.47 12.22 8.82
CA LYS A 113 12.72 11.52 9.19
C LYS A 113 12.53 10.36 10.16
N ALA A 114 11.53 10.41 11.05
CA ALA A 114 11.30 9.36 12.05
C ALA A 114 10.77 8.05 11.44
N ASN A 115 10.18 8.09 10.25
CA ASN A 115 9.47 6.97 9.64
C ASN A 115 10.03 6.61 8.25
N VAL A 116 11.29 6.93 7.96
CA VAL A 116 11.91 6.68 6.64
C VAL A 116 13.15 5.81 6.83
N ALA A 117 13.12 4.62 6.25
CA ALA A 117 14.22 3.65 6.21
C ALA A 117 14.43 3.23 4.76
N PHE A 118 15.69 3.07 4.35
CA PHE A 118 16.06 2.74 2.96
C PHE A 118 16.81 1.40 2.85
N ASP A 119 17.13 0.78 3.98
CA ASP A 119 17.96 -0.43 4.09
C ASP A 119 17.20 -1.72 3.73
N ASP A 120 15.93 -1.61 3.36
CA ASP A 120 15.11 -2.69 2.79
C ASP A 120 15.01 -2.65 1.25
N HIS A 121 15.52 -1.58 0.61
CA HIS A 121 15.52 -1.48 -0.84
C HIS A 121 16.71 -2.22 -1.46
N PRO A 122 16.54 -2.82 -2.65
CA PRO A 122 17.65 -3.30 -3.45
C PRO A 122 18.74 -2.25 -3.63
N ASP A 123 20.01 -2.65 -3.49
CA ASP A 123 21.17 -1.76 -3.60
C ASP A 123 21.21 -0.99 -4.94
N SER A 124 20.76 -1.60 -6.03
CA SER A 124 20.65 -0.96 -7.34
C SER A 124 19.74 0.26 -7.37
N LEU A 125 18.68 0.28 -6.55
CA LEU A 125 17.79 1.44 -6.40
C LEU A 125 18.43 2.48 -5.47
N ARG A 126 18.98 2.04 -4.33
CA ARG A 126 19.63 2.90 -3.34
C ARG A 126 20.76 3.72 -3.95
N PHE A 127 21.67 3.07 -4.68
CA PHE A 127 22.80 3.74 -5.32
C PHE A 127 22.40 4.63 -6.49
N ALA A 128 21.25 4.38 -7.11
CA ALA A 128 20.68 5.23 -8.14
C ALA A 128 19.83 6.38 -7.58
N GLY A 129 19.72 6.53 -6.26
CA GLY A 129 18.90 7.56 -5.64
C GLY A 129 17.39 7.37 -5.90
N ARG A 130 16.97 6.13 -6.14
CA ARG A 130 15.57 5.77 -6.42
C ARG A 130 14.99 4.95 -5.27
N ILE A 131 13.70 5.12 -5.03
CA ILE A 131 12.91 4.30 -4.12
C ILE A 131 11.75 3.67 -4.86
N ARG A 132 11.24 2.56 -4.33
CA ARG A 132 9.98 1.98 -4.76
C ARG A 132 9.13 1.72 -3.53
N THR A 133 7.90 2.19 -3.53
CA THR A 133 6.99 2.09 -2.39
C THR A 133 5.55 1.90 -2.84
N VAL A 134 4.71 1.36 -1.96
CA VAL A 134 3.27 1.25 -2.22
C VAL A 134 2.63 2.63 -2.01
N THR A 135 1.99 3.14 -3.05
CA THR A 135 1.17 4.36 -3.01
C THR A 135 -0.26 4.06 -3.45
N VAL A 136 -1.18 5.00 -3.21
CA VAL A 136 -2.58 4.89 -3.66
C VAL A 136 -2.65 4.68 -5.17
N GLU A 137 -1.84 5.41 -5.94
CA GLU A 137 -1.78 5.32 -7.41
C GLU A 137 -1.31 3.94 -7.87
N SER A 138 -0.33 3.35 -7.17
CA SER A 138 0.14 2.00 -7.50
C SER A 138 -0.92 0.93 -7.23
N ILE A 139 -1.71 1.10 -6.17
CA ILE A 139 -2.84 0.22 -5.84
C ILE A 139 -3.91 0.36 -6.91
N GLU A 140 -4.30 1.61 -7.22
CA GLU A 140 -5.30 1.90 -8.24
C GLU A 140 -4.92 1.29 -9.59
N ALA A 141 -3.69 1.54 -10.05
CA ALA A 141 -3.17 1.01 -11.29
C ALA A 141 -3.23 -0.52 -11.31
N PHE A 142 -2.82 -1.17 -10.23
CA PHE A 142 -2.91 -2.62 -10.10
C PHE A 142 -4.35 -3.12 -10.17
N LEU A 143 -5.26 -2.54 -9.39
CA LEU A 143 -6.66 -2.98 -9.35
C LEU A 143 -7.37 -2.79 -10.69
N LYS A 144 -7.04 -1.74 -11.45
CA LYS A 144 -7.50 -1.54 -12.84
C LYS A 144 -7.06 -2.66 -13.80
N THR A 145 -5.90 -3.29 -13.55
CA THR A 145 -5.45 -4.45 -14.35
C THR A 145 -6.11 -5.77 -13.96
N GLN A 146 -6.71 -5.84 -12.77
CA GLN A 146 -7.35 -7.06 -12.30
C GLN A 146 -8.67 -7.28 -13.04
N ARG A 147 -8.78 -8.43 -13.71
CA ARG A 147 -9.98 -8.83 -14.49
C ARG A 147 -11.26 -8.98 -13.67
N LYS A 148 -11.20 -8.78 -12.35
CA LYS A 148 -12.30 -9.05 -11.41
C LYS A 148 -13.33 -7.91 -11.31
N GLY A 149 -13.15 -6.79 -12.01
CA GLY A 149 -14.17 -5.74 -12.09
C GLY A 149 -14.27 -4.87 -10.83
N TRP A 150 -13.15 -4.27 -10.43
CA TRP A 150 -13.17 -3.25 -9.38
C TRP A 150 -13.81 -1.96 -9.91
N ASP A 151 -14.76 -1.41 -9.15
CA ASP A 151 -15.30 -0.07 -9.43
C ASP A 151 -14.42 0.96 -8.71
N ILE A 152 -13.83 1.86 -9.50
CA ILE A 152 -12.89 2.86 -9.01
C ILE A 152 -13.35 4.23 -9.50
N PHE A 153 -13.63 5.13 -8.57
CA PHE A 153 -14.12 6.47 -8.89
C PHE A 153 -13.68 7.50 -7.84
N GLU A 154 -13.51 8.74 -8.31
CA GLU A 154 -13.22 9.88 -7.45
C GLU A 154 -14.52 10.53 -7.00
N ILE A 155 -14.57 10.93 -5.73
CA ILE A 155 -15.60 11.80 -5.18
C ILE A 155 -14.95 13.17 -5.00
N PRO A 156 -15.29 14.15 -5.84
CA PRO A 156 -14.73 15.50 -5.73
C PRO A 156 -15.29 16.18 -4.47
N GLU A 157 -14.50 17.11 -3.92
CA GLU A 157 -14.93 17.97 -2.82
C GLU A 157 -16.23 18.71 -3.21
N ARG A 158 -17.27 18.63 -2.37
CA ARG A 158 -18.45 19.49 -2.52
C ARG A 158 -18.04 20.92 -2.17
N ARG A 159 -17.86 21.76 -3.19
CA ARG A 159 -17.79 23.22 -3.03
C ARG A 159 -19.12 23.80 -2.54
#